data_AF-A0A3N5XPM4-F1
#
_entry.id   AF-A0A3N5XPM4-F1
#
_cell.length_a   1.000
_cell.length_b   1.000
_cell.length_c   1.000
_cell.angle_alpha   90.00
_cell.angle_beta   90.00
_cell.angle_gamma   90.00
#
_symmetry.space_group_name_H-M   'P 1'
#
loop_
_entity.id
_entity.type
_entity.pdbx_description
1 polymer ?
#
loop_
_entity_poly.entity_id
_entity_poly.type
_entity_poly.pdbx_seq_one_letter_code
_entity_poly.pdbx_strand_id
1 'polypeptide(L)'
;MIRRGSYFYVFVILALLFTLGGQAQPASARQEPAPRYRTITVTTTKDDITKNGNCTLREAVQAANTNKTVDKCPAGSSSSTDVIKLGRGTYVLSITGRNEHANKKG
;
A
#
# COMPACT_ATOMS: atom_id res chain seq x y z
N MET A 1 12.90 -27.93 65.14
CA MET A 1 12.97 -26.52 64.69
C MET A 1 13.70 -26.46 63.34
N ILE A 2 12.96 -26.38 62.24
CA ILE A 2 13.48 -26.31 60.87
C ILE A 2 14.03 -24.90 60.62
N ARG A 3 15.30 -24.78 60.18
CA ARG A 3 16.02 -23.52 59.96
C ARG A 3 15.43 -22.74 58.76
N ARG A 4 14.34 -22.00 59.02
CA ARG A 4 13.58 -21.19 58.03
C ARG A 4 14.40 -20.14 57.26
N GLY A 5 15.58 -19.74 57.77
CA GLY A 5 16.44 -18.73 57.13
C GLY A 5 17.34 -19.23 56.00
N SER A 6 17.83 -20.48 56.06
CA SER A 6 18.75 -21.00 55.02
C SER A 6 18.05 -21.29 53.71
N TYR A 7 16.79 -21.72 53.76
CA TYR A 7 15.98 -21.94 52.55
C TYR A 7 15.61 -20.64 51.85
N PHE A 8 15.40 -19.56 52.61
CA PHE A 8 15.10 -18.24 52.05
C PHE A 8 16.28 -17.69 51.23
N TYR A 9 17.51 -17.82 51.73
CA TYR A 9 18.72 -17.42 51.00
C TYR A 9 18.98 -18.27 49.74
N VAL A 10 18.75 -19.58 49.79
CA VAL A 10 18.91 -20.47 48.63
C VAL A 10 17.87 -20.14 47.53
N PHE A 11 16.62 -19.85 47.90
CA PHE A 11 15.58 -19.43 46.97
C PHE A 11 15.87 -18.06 46.32
N VAL A 12 16.41 -17.10 47.08
CA VAL A 12 16.78 -15.78 46.55
C VAL A 12 17.97 -15.85 45.57
N ILE A 13 18.98 -16.68 45.87
CA ILE A 13 20.14 -16.87 44.98
C ILE A 13 19.75 -17.61 43.69
N LEU A 14 18.88 -18.62 43.76
CA LEU A 14 18.36 -19.31 42.57
C LEU A 14 17.50 -18.39 41.68
N ALA A 15 16.72 -17.48 42.28
CA ALA A 15 15.94 -16.49 41.54
C ALA A 15 16.83 -15.43 40.85
N LEU A 16 17.93 -15.00 41.49
CA LEU A 16 18.89 -14.06 40.92
C LEU A 16 19.75 -14.66 39.80
N LEU A 17 20.06 -15.96 39.86
CA LEU A 17 20.77 -16.64 38.77
C LEU A 17 19.89 -16.89 37.54
N PHE A 18 18.56 -16.89 37.70
CA PHE A 18 17.60 -17.06 36.60
C PHE A 18 17.40 -15.79 35.76
N THR A 19 17.74 -14.59 36.28
CA THR A 19 17.59 -13.31 35.55
C THR A 19 18.82 -12.91 34.73
N LEU A 20 20.00 -13.50 34.99
CA LEU A 20 21.19 -13.30 34.14
C LEU A 20 21.22 -14.21 32.91
N GLY A 21 20.30 -15.17 32.80
CA GLY A 21 20.09 -15.95 31.60
C GLY A 21 19.37 -15.11 30.54
N GLY A 22 20.14 -14.42 29.69
CA GLY A 22 19.60 -13.64 28.58
C GLY A 22 18.56 -14.43 27.79
N GLN A 23 17.32 -13.94 27.78
CA GLN A 23 16.23 -14.53 27.01
C GLN A 23 16.55 -14.28 25.54
N ALA A 24 17.03 -15.30 24.83
CA ALA A 24 17.19 -15.24 23.39
C ALA A 24 15.79 -15.07 22.77
N GLN A 25 15.45 -13.84 22.40
CA GLN A 25 14.23 -13.58 21.64
C GLN A 25 14.41 -14.23 20.25
N PRO A 26 13.50 -15.13 19.83
CA PRO A 26 13.55 -15.65 18.47
C PRO A 26 13.40 -14.47 17.51
N ALA A 27 14.19 -14.45 16.44
CA ALA A 27 14.08 -13.45 15.38
C ALA A 27 12.72 -13.62 14.68
N SER A 28 11.70 -12.95 15.22
CA SER A 28 10.42 -12.79 14.53
C SER A 28 10.68 -11.94 13.29
N ALA A 29 10.53 -12.55 12.12
CA ALA A 29 10.60 -11.80 10.86
C ALA A 29 9.61 -10.63 10.96
N ARG A 30 10.10 -9.39 10.80
CA ARG A 30 9.22 -8.25 10.59
C ARG A 30 8.42 -8.52 9.32
N GLN A 31 7.17 -8.94 9.47
CA GLN A 31 6.21 -8.93 8.38
C GLN A 31 5.98 -7.46 8.04
N GLU A 32 6.72 -6.93 7.07
CA GLU A 32 6.46 -5.60 6.54
C GLU A 32 5.04 -5.62 5.93
N PRO A 33 4.15 -4.70 6.33
CA PRO A 33 2.81 -4.69 5.80
C PRO A 33 2.88 -4.54 4.28
N ALA A 34 2.21 -5.44 3.56
CA ALA A 34 2.18 -5.41 2.10
C ALA A 34 1.81 -4.00 1.60
N PRO A 35 2.49 -3.48 0.56
CA PRO A 35 2.19 -2.17 0.04
C PRO A 35 0.73 -2.12 -0.41
N ARG A 36 -0.03 -1.17 0.13
CA ARG A 36 -1.40 -0.93 -0.33
C ARG A 36 -1.34 -0.10 -1.60
N TYR A 37 -2.02 -0.56 -2.63
CA TYR A 37 -2.19 0.17 -3.88
C TYR A 37 -3.66 0.23 -4.27
N ARG A 38 -4.02 1.28 -5.01
CA ARG A 38 -5.36 1.49 -5.55
C ARG A 38 -5.32 1.24 -7.04
N THR A 39 -6.08 0.26 -7.52
CA THR A 39 -6.10 -0.09 -8.95
C THR A 39 -7.18 0.69 -9.69
N ILE A 40 -6.81 1.31 -10.80
CA ILE A 40 -7.72 1.93 -11.77
C ILE A 40 -7.59 1.12 -13.07
N THR A 41 -8.65 0.39 -13.46
CA THR A 41 -8.62 -0.47 -14.65
C THR A 41 -9.19 0.28 -15.84
N VAL A 42 -8.37 0.43 -16.88
CA VAL A 42 -8.77 1.02 -18.17
C VAL A 42 -9.57 -0.01 -18.95
N THR A 43 -10.77 0.36 -19.43
CA THR A 43 -11.73 -0.57 -20.05
C THR A 43 -11.75 -0.48 -21.57
N THR A 44 -11.12 0.52 -22.16
CA THR A 44 -11.08 0.75 -23.60
C THR A 44 -9.72 1.27 -24.06
N THR A 45 -9.36 0.99 -25.31
CA THR A 45 -8.17 1.58 -25.96
C THR A 45 -8.48 2.88 -26.68
N LYS A 46 -9.76 3.31 -26.71
CA LYS A 46 -10.16 4.60 -27.28
C LYS A 46 -9.49 5.75 -26.54
N ASP A 47 -9.07 6.73 -27.31
CA ASP A 47 -8.54 7.98 -26.81
C ASP A 47 -9.67 9.02 -26.79
N ASP A 48 -10.32 9.14 -25.63
CA ASP A 48 -11.45 10.05 -25.41
C ASP A 48 -11.50 10.54 -23.95
N ILE A 49 -12.21 11.65 -23.73
CA ILE A 49 -12.42 12.29 -22.42
C ILE A 49 -13.90 12.57 -22.16
N THR A 50 -14.75 11.92 -22.94
CA THR A 50 -16.19 12.16 -22.96
C THR A 50 -16.87 11.20 -22.02
N LYS A 51 -17.81 11.70 -21.19
CA LYS A 51 -18.61 10.84 -20.30
C LYS A 51 -19.53 9.94 -21.11
N ASN A 52 -19.07 8.74 -21.42
CA ASN A 52 -19.76 7.79 -22.30
C ASN A 52 -19.88 6.40 -21.66
N GLY A 53 -19.52 6.26 -20.38
CA GLY A 53 -19.63 5.03 -19.63
C GLY A 53 -18.41 4.12 -19.78
N ASN A 54 -17.28 4.65 -20.27
CA ASN A 54 -16.02 3.92 -20.35
C ASN A 54 -14.99 4.51 -19.38
N CYS A 55 -13.83 3.87 -19.30
CA CYS A 55 -12.67 4.41 -18.58
C CYS A 55 -11.49 4.36 -19.54
N THR A 56 -11.18 5.48 -20.18
CA THR A 56 -10.00 5.61 -21.06
C THR A 56 -8.71 5.76 -20.25
N LEU A 57 -7.56 5.65 -20.93
CA LEU A 57 -6.27 5.91 -20.30
C LEU A 57 -6.19 7.35 -19.74
N ARG A 58 -6.67 8.32 -20.52
CA ARG A 58 -6.69 9.74 -20.14
C ARG A 58 -7.57 9.98 -18.91
N GLU A 59 -8.76 9.41 -18.88
CA GLU A 59 -9.64 9.50 -17.73
C GLU A 59 -9.05 8.80 -16.49
N ALA A 60 -8.38 7.66 -16.65
CA ALA A 60 -7.72 6.97 -15.55
C ALA A 60 -6.58 7.79 -14.95
N VAL A 61 -5.78 8.46 -15.78
CA VAL A 61 -4.73 9.37 -15.32
C VAL A 61 -5.34 10.59 -14.62
N GLN A 62 -6.45 11.16 -15.12
CA GLN A 62 -7.14 12.23 -14.40
C GLN A 62 -7.66 11.78 -13.04
N ALA A 63 -8.25 10.58 -12.97
CA ALA A 63 -8.79 10.03 -11.73
C ALA A 63 -7.71 9.78 -10.66
N ALA A 64 -6.53 9.32 -11.09
CA ALA A 64 -5.35 9.19 -10.23
C ALA A 64 -4.86 10.57 -9.76
N ASN A 65 -4.61 11.51 -10.68
CA ASN A 65 -4.06 12.82 -10.35
C ASN A 65 -4.97 13.64 -9.41
N THR A 66 -6.29 13.51 -9.57
CA THR A 66 -7.26 14.31 -8.83
C THR A 66 -7.84 13.60 -7.62
N ASN A 67 -7.59 12.30 -7.45
CA ASN A 67 -8.22 11.45 -6.44
C ASN A 67 -9.76 11.51 -6.49
N LYS A 68 -10.33 11.63 -7.71
CA LYS A 68 -11.77 11.75 -7.94
C LYS A 68 -12.21 10.80 -9.05
N THR A 69 -13.47 10.37 -9.01
CA THR A 69 -14.06 9.58 -10.09
C THR A 69 -14.13 10.42 -11.38
N VAL A 70 -13.68 9.83 -12.48
CA VAL A 70 -13.76 10.43 -13.83
C VAL A 70 -14.46 9.41 -14.74
N ASP A 71 -15.64 9.76 -15.24
CA ASP A 71 -16.58 8.84 -15.90
C ASP A 71 -16.75 7.50 -15.15
N LYS A 72 -16.32 6.36 -15.72
CA LYS A 72 -16.32 5.06 -15.04
C LYS A 72 -14.99 4.68 -14.40
N CYS A 73 -13.97 5.53 -14.49
CA CYS A 73 -12.74 5.35 -13.74
C CYS A 73 -12.99 5.63 -12.25
N PRO A 74 -12.72 4.67 -11.35
CA PRO A 74 -12.81 4.92 -9.91
C PRO A 74 -11.79 5.98 -9.49
N ALA A 75 -12.12 6.74 -8.44
CA ALA A 75 -11.17 7.66 -7.82
C ALA A 75 -9.86 6.97 -7.44
N GLY A 76 -8.74 7.67 -7.66
CA GLY A 76 -7.43 7.35 -7.12
C GLY A 76 -7.34 7.50 -5.61
N SER A 77 -6.12 7.52 -5.08
CA SER A 77 -5.86 7.58 -3.64
C SER A 77 -4.87 8.67 -3.24
N SER A 78 -5.26 9.46 -2.23
CA SER A 78 -4.38 10.44 -1.59
C SER A 78 -3.42 9.84 -0.56
N SER A 79 -3.60 8.57 -0.19
CA SER A 79 -2.87 7.91 0.90
C SER A 79 -2.17 6.61 0.49
N SER A 80 -2.31 6.20 -0.77
CA SER A 80 -1.67 5.01 -1.31
C SER A 80 -1.29 5.23 -2.78
N THR A 81 -0.38 4.41 -3.30
CA THR A 81 0.02 4.48 -4.70
C THR A 81 -1.11 4.00 -5.62
N ASP A 82 -1.39 4.76 -6.66
CA ASP A 82 -2.31 4.33 -7.72
C ASP A 82 -1.60 3.46 -8.77
N VAL A 83 -2.28 2.40 -9.22
CA VAL A 83 -1.85 1.52 -10.30
C VAL A 83 -2.88 1.58 -11.42
N ILE A 84 -2.49 2.13 -12.57
CA ILE A 84 -3.32 2.13 -13.77
C ILE A 84 -3.09 0.83 -14.52
N LYS A 85 -4.09 -0.05 -14.55
CA LYS A 85 -4.04 -1.34 -15.23
C LYS A 85 -4.59 -1.21 -16.65
N LEU A 86 -3.73 -1.44 -17.64
CA LEU A 86 -4.10 -1.43 -19.05
C LEU A 86 -4.60 -2.81 -19.49
N GLY A 87 -5.60 -2.79 -20.38
CA GLY A 87 -6.00 -3.95 -21.15
C GLY A 87 -4.99 -4.26 -22.25
N ARG A 88 -5.18 -5.38 -22.94
CA ARG A 88 -4.37 -5.72 -24.12
C ARG A 88 -4.78 -4.82 -25.28
N GLY A 89 -3.82 -4.22 -25.97
CA GLY A 89 -4.07 -3.45 -27.20
C GLY A 89 -3.09 -2.31 -27.38
N THR A 90 -3.30 -1.55 -28.45
CA THR A 90 -2.56 -0.32 -28.74
C THR A 90 -3.39 0.88 -28.32
N TYR A 91 -2.81 1.77 -27.54
CA TYR A 91 -3.42 3.01 -27.08
C TYR A 91 -2.91 4.16 -27.95
N VAL A 92 -3.65 4.48 -29.02
CA VAL A 92 -3.27 5.56 -29.94
C VAL A 92 -3.77 6.88 -29.36
N LEU A 93 -2.86 7.71 -28.87
CA LEU A 93 -3.17 9.06 -28.40
C LEU A 93 -3.30 10.00 -29.61
N SER A 94 -4.54 10.30 -29.98
CA SER A 94 -4.94 11.10 -31.14
C SER A 94 -5.42 12.51 -30.78
N ILE A 95 -5.88 12.73 -29.56
CA ILE A 95 -6.22 14.05 -29.02
C ILE A 95 -4.93 14.85 -28.88
N THR A 96 -4.89 16.01 -29.53
CA THR A 96 -3.70 16.85 -29.53
C THR A 96 -3.61 17.71 -28.28
N GLY A 97 -2.43 17.75 -27.66
CA GLY A 97 -2.11 18.67 -26.59
C GLY A 97 -0.63 18.99 -26.53
N ARG A 98 -0.30 20.28 -26.40
CA ARG A 98 1.04 20.74 -26.06
C ARG A 98 1.16 20.87 -24.55
N ASN A 99 2.30 20.48 -23.98
CA ASN A 99 2.62 20.60 -22.55
C ASN A 99 1.61 19.87 -21.63
N GLU A 100 1.23 18.62 -21.97
CA GLU A 100 0.29 17.78 -21.19
C GLU A 100 0.88 17.22 -19.87
N HIS A 101 1.67 18.03 -19.15
CA HIS A 101 2.07 17.69 -17.80
C HIS A 101 0.82 17.51 -16.92
N ALA A 102 0.81 16.47 -16.08
CA ALA A 102 -0.32 16.10 -15.23
C ALA A 102 -1.66 15.93 -15.96
N ASN A 103 -1.62 15.60 -17.26
CA ASN A 103 -2.81 15.37 -18.07
C ASN A 103 -3.78 16.57 -18.16
N LYS A 104 -3.21 17.78 -18.21
CA LYS A 104 -3.94 19.05 -18.08
C LYS A 104 -5.07 19.27 -19.11
N LYS A 105 -4.98 18.66 -20.29
CA LYS A 105 -5.91 18.92 -21.40
C LYS A 105 -6.90 17.80 -21.68
N GLY A 106 -6.82 16.71 -20.94
CA GLY A 106 -7.57 15.53 -21.30
C GLY A 106 -6.70 14.33 -21.27
#